data_AF-A0A5U8PGR6-F1
#
_entry.id   AF-A0A5U8PGR6-F1
#
_cell.length_a   1.000
_cell.length_b   1.000
_cell.length_c   1.000
_cell.angle_alpha   90.00
_cell.angle_beta   90.00
_cell.angle_gamma   90.00
#
_symmetry.space_group_name_H-M   'P 1'
#
loop_
_entity.id
_entity.type
_entity.pdbx_description
1 polymer ?
#
loop_
_entity_poly.entity_id
_entity_poly.type
_entity_poly.pdbx_seq_one_letter_code
_entity_poly.pdbx_strand_id
1 'polypeptide(L)'
;MRGSIVRSLIRYIAQFPMASIFKQMLGIFILSLILVGGIAFLHYKYGFSITLEKDTTFFNYYESKIRGYLFSGFISVGSFLLSLHTFVIVNLKDKLFDSEAYKNNYIDFKSQQIRNFTDDMIKASEYYAPLNVLSVFLNVSIWLSIITAVIQFTLGFYDNSYTALFCMYLALLTVLFLLNCLILIRCNIKVWLTLEQKNKPK
;
A
#
# COMPACT_ATOMS: atom_id res chain seq x y z
N MET A 1 17.11 22.95 -15.96
CA MET A 1 15.81 22.82 -15.25
C MET A 1 15.43 21.39 -14.82
N ARG A 2 15.79 20.30 -15.53
CA ARG A 2 15.46 18.90 -15.14
C ARG A 2 16.03 18.43 -13.78
N GLY A 3 17.18 18.96 -13.34
CA GLY A 3 17.83 18.55 -12.08
C GLY A 3 17.13 19.01 -10.80
N SER A 4 16.25 20.01 -10.86
CA SER A 4 15.48 20.52 -9.70
C SER A 4 14.30 19.61 -9.37
N ILE A 5 13.59 19.12 -10.39
CA ILE A 5 12.46 18.19 -10.23
C ILE A 5 12.96 16.84 -9.71
N VAL A 6 14.11 16.36 -10.19
CA VAL A 6 14.72 15.10 -9.73
C VAL A 6 15.20 15.22 -8.29
N ARG A 7 15.86 16.33 -7.91
CA ARG A 7 16.22 16.57 -6.50
C ARG A 7 15.01 16.75 -5.59
N SER A 8 13.95 17.38 -6.08
CA SER A 8 12.68 17.53 -5.35
C SER A 8 11.97 16.19 -5.20
N LEU A 9 11.91 15.35 -6.23
CA LEU A 9 11.37 13.98 -6.14
C LEU A 9 12.19 13.12 -5.19
N ILE A 10 13.52 13.22 -5.23
CA ILE A 10 14.41 12.45 -4.35
C ILE A 10 14.30 12.95 -2.91
N ARG A 11 14.19 14.26 -2.66
CA ARG A 11 13.88 14.80 -1.31
C ARG A 11 12.51 14.34 -0.84
N TYR A 12 11.51 14.39 -1.72
CA TYR A 12 10.16 13.95 -1.43
C TYR A 12 10.15 12.46 -1.13
N ILE A 13 10.94 11.63 -1.81
CA ILE A 13 11.09 10.17 -1.63
C ILE A 13 12.09 9.79 -0.53
N ALA A 14 12.97 10.69 -0.09
CA ALA A 14 13.76 10.50 1.13
C ALA A 14 12.94 10.89 2.38
N GLN A 15 12.00 11.83 2.24
CA GLN A 15 11.07 12.23 3.29
C GLN A 15 9.77 11.40 3.33
N PHE A 16 9.29 10.87 2.19
CA PHE A 16 8.08 10.04 2.10
C PHE A 16 8.14 8.77 2.95
N PRO A 17 9.25 8.00 2.97
CA PRO A 17 9.41 6.81 3.81
C PRO A 17 9.69 7.18 5.27
N MET A 18 10.02 8.44 5.56
CA MET A 18 10.19 8.97 6.92
C MET A 18 8.91 9.58 7.51
N ALA A 19 7.78 9.55 6.80
CA ALA A 19 6.51 9.46 7.50
C ALA A 19 6.47 8.04 8.10
N SER A 20 6.79 7.93 9.40
CA SER A 20 6.72 6.69 10.20
C SER A 20 5.63 5.78 9.64
N ILE A 21 5.96 4.52 9.29
CA ILE A 21 5.04 3.52 8.70
C ILE A 21 3.64 3.62 9.34
N PHE A 22 3.62 3.81 10.66
CA PHE A 22 2.44 4.07 11.46
C PHE A 22 1.56 5.22 10.96
N LYS A 23 2.12 6.39 10.60
CA LYS A 23 1.39 7.53 10.04
C LYS A 23 0.75 7.23 8.69
N GLN A 24 1.44 6.49 7.82
CA GLN A 24 0.87 6.10 6.52
C GLN A 24 -0.27 5.09 6.71
N MET A 25 -0.06 4.07 7.55
CA MET A 25 -1.11 3.10 7.92
C MET A 25 -2.32 3.78 8.57
N LEU A 26 -2.08 4.70 9.51
CA LEU A 26 -3.10 5.50 10.19
C LEU A 26 -3.85 6.39 9.19
N GLY A 27 -3.15 6.99 8.22
CA GLY A 27 -3.76 7.80 7.17
C GLY A 27 -4.74 7.00 6.31
N ILE A 28 -4.36 5.78 5.90
CA ILE A 28 -5.23 4.88 5.13
C ILE A 28 -6.45 4.45 5.96
N PHE A 29 -6.23 4.17 7.24
CA PHE A 29 -7.30 3.81 8.17
C PHE A 29 -8.29 4.97 8.39
N ILE A 30 -7.79 6.19 8.59
CA ILE A 30 -8.63 7.39 8.71
C ILE A 30 -9.39 7.66 7.40
N LEU A 31 -8.73 7.51 6.24
CA LEU A 31 -9.36 7.68 4.93
C LEU A 31 -10.49 6.66 4.71
N SER A 32 -10.32 5.41 5.13
CA SER A 32 -11.38 4.40 5.06
C SER A 32 -12.57 4.74 5.97
N LEU A 33 -12.30 5.23 7.19
CA LEU A 33 -13.34 5.71 8.10
C LEU A 33 -14.09 6.92 7.55
N ILE A 34 -13.40 7.86 6.90
CA ILE A 34 -14.02 9.01 6.24
C ILE A 34 -14.89 8.57 5.07
N LEU A 35 -14.44 7.62 4.25
CA LEU A 35 -15.23 7.10 3.13
C LEU A 35 -16.52 6.44 3.63
N VAL A 36 -16.41 5.60 4.65
CA VAL A 36 -17.55 4.88 5.22
C VAL A 36 -18.49 5.82 5.97
N GLY A 37 -17.93 6.76 6.75
CA GLY A 37 -18.69 7.82 7.41
C GLY A 37 -19.40 8.73 6.40
N GLY A 38 -18.76 9.03 5.27
CA GLY A 38 -19.35 9.79 4.16
C GLY A 38 -20.52 9.05 3.51
N ILE A 39 -20.37 7.75 3.25
CA ILE A 39 -21.45 6.90 2.73
C ILE A 39 -22.61 6.81 3.73
N ALA A 40 -22.33 6.61 5.02
CA ALA A 40 -23.34 6.57 6.08
C ALA A 40 -24.06 7.91 6.26
N PHE A 41 -23.32 9.03 6.17
CA PHE A 41 -23.89 10.37 6.23
C PHE A 41 -24.75 10.70 5.01
N LEU A 42 -24.32 10.30 3.80
CA LEU A 42 -25.12 10.40 2.58
C LEU A 42 -26.42 9.58 2.70
N HIS A 43 -26.34 8.37 3.25
CA HIS A 43 -27.50 7.52 3.53
C HIS A 43 -28.48 8.20 4.49
N TYR A 44 -27.99 8.74 5.62
CA TYR A 44 -28.81 9.42 6.62
C TYR A 44 -29.43 10.73 6.10
N LYS A 45 -28.66 11.53 5.36
CA LYS A 45 -29.06 12.88 4.93
C LYS A 45 -29.92 12.89 3.67
N TYR A 46 -29.64 12.03 2.69
CA TYR A 46 -30.35 11.98 1.41
C TYR A 46 -31.35 10.84 1.32
N GLY A 47 -31.52 10.04 2.39
CA GLY A 47 -32.36 8.85 2.36
C GLY A 47 -31.93 7.87 1.26
N PHE A 48 -30.64 7.85 0.92
CA PHE A 48 -30.08 7.01 -0.14
C PHE A 48 -30.09 5.56 0.33
N SER A 49 -31.26 4.96 0.31
CA SER A 49 -31.48 3.61 0.78
C SER A 49 -30.70 2.66 -0.13
N ILE A 50 -29.61 2.09 0.37
CA ILE A 50 -28.92 0.94 -0.25
C ILE A 50 -29.79 -0.33 -0.10
N THR A 51 -31.08 -0.19 0.25
CA THR A 51 -32.07 -1.24 0.04
C THR A 51 -32.32 -1.35 -1.45
N LEU A 52 -31.56 -2.23 -2.10
CA LEU A 52 -32.05 -2.97 -3.26
C LEU A 52 -33.47 -3.44 -2.93
N GLU A 53 -34.41 -3.05 -3.77
CA GLU A 53 -35.77 -3.57 -3.98
C GLU A 53 -36.51 -4.22 -2.78
N LYS A 54 -37.76 -3.79 -2.56
CA LYS A 54 -38.64 -4.06 -1.40
C LYS A 54 -38.70 -5.49 -0.81
N ASP A 55 -38.18 -6.52 -1.47
CA ASP A 55 -38.23 -7.92 -1.05
C ASP A 55 -36.87 -8.63 -0.88
N THR A 56 -35.73 -7.92 -1.03
CA THR A 56 -34.40 -8.52 -0.77
C THR A 56 -33.63 -7.76 0.28
N THR A 57 -33.39 -8.37 1.43
CA THR A 57 -32.47 -7.83 2.44
C THR A 57 -31.08 -7.64 1.81
N PHE A 58 -30.37 -6.55 2.15
CA PHE A 58 -28.98 -6.30 1.72
C PHE A 58 -28.08 -7.52 1.95
N PHE A 59 -28.39 -8.27 3.03
CA PHE A 59 -27.77 -9.55 3.34
C PHE A 59 -27.94 -10.59 2.23
N ASN A 60 -29.15 -10.84 1.73
CA ASN A 60 -29.39 -11.82 0.66
C ASN A 60 -28.62 -11.50 -0.63
N TYR A 61 -28.52 -10.22 -0.98
CA TYR A 61 -27.73 -9.79 -2.14
C TYR A 61 -26.22 -9.98 -1.91
N TYR A 62 -25.72 -9.56 -0.74
CA TYR A 62 -24.33 -9.76 -0.34
C TYR A 62 -23.95 -11.26 -0.35
N GLU A 63 -24.80 -12.10 0.24
CA GLU A 63 -24.59 -13.53 0.39
C GLU A 63 -24.56 -14.25 -0.95
N SER A 64 -25.55 -13.98 -1.82
CA SER A 64 -25.73 -14.65 -3.10
C SER A 64 -24.72 -14.19 -4.16
N LYS A 65 -24.39 -12.90 -4.21
CA LYS A 65 -23.72 -12.30 -5.38
C LYS A 65 -22.37 -11.68 -5.10
N ILE A 66 -22.01 -11.38 -3.85
CA ILE A 66 -20.78 -10.62 -3.54
C ILE A 66 -19.77 -11.47 -2.76
N ARG A 67 -20.23 -12.20 -1.72
CA ARG A 67 -19.38 -12.94 -0.78
C ARG A 67 -18.37 -13.85 -1.47
N GLY A 68 -18.83 -14.70 -2.40
CA GLY A 68 -17.97 -15.67 -3.09
C GLY A 68 -16.89 -15.02 -3.96
N TYR A 69 -17.20 -13.90 -4.62
CA TYR A 69 -16.24 -13.17 -5.44
C TYR A 69 -15.23 -12.40 -4.59
N LEU A 70 -15.67 -11.79 -3.49
CA LEU A 70 -14.74 -11.15 -2.57
C LEU A 70 -13.80 -12.19 -1.94
N PHE A 71 -14.35 -13.33 -1.48
CA PHE A 71 -13.54 -14.39 -0.87
C PHE A 71 -12.46 -14.90 -1.82
N SER A 72 -12.87 -15.33 -3.02
CA SER A 72 -11.94 -15.82 -4.04
C SER A 72 -10.96 -14.74 -4.50
N GLY A 73 -11.43 -13.49 -4.65
CA GLY A 73 -10.62 -12.33 -5.01
C GLY A 73 -9.52 -12.05 -3.99
N PHE A 74 -9.84 -12.00 -2.70
CA PHE A 74 -8.85 -11.71 -1.65
C PHE A 74 -7.87 -12.86 -1.43
N ILE A 75 -8.29 -14.12 -1.54
CA ILE A 75 -7.36 -15.27 -1.53
C ILE A 75 -6.41 -15.23 -2.74
N SER A 76 -6.95 -14.95 -3.94
CA SER A 76 -6.13 -14.85 -5.15
C SER A 76 -5.13 -13.72 -5.07
N VAL A 77 -5.55 -12.53 -4.62
CA VAL A 77 -4.66 -11.37 -4.48
C VAL A 77 -3.64 -11.59 -3.37
N GLY A 78 -4.04 -12.17 -2.23
CA GLY A 78 -3.12 -12.51 -1.14
C GLY A 78 -2.04 -13.50 -1.58
N SER A 79 -2.42 -14.53 -2.31
CA SER A 79 -1.50 -15.53 -2.87
C SER A 79 -0.56 -14.92 -3.90
N PHE A 80 -1.08 -14.04 -4.77
CA PHE A 80 -0.28 -13.30 -5.74
C PHE A 80 0.74 -12.38 -5.08
N LEU A 81 0.33 -11.62 -4.06
CA LEU A 81 1.23 -10.75 -3.31
C LEU A 81 2.30 -11.53 -2.54
N LEU A 82 1.94 -12.68 -1.97
CA LEU A 82 2.91 -13.55 -1.30
C LEU A 82 3.98 -14.04 -2.28
N SER A 83 3.58 -14.47 -3.48
CA SER A 83 4.51 -14.85 -4.55
C SER A 83 5.39 -13.68 -5.01
N LEU A 84 4.81 -12.48 -5.14
CA LEU A 84 5.56 -11.29 -5.53
C LEU A 84 6.47 -10.73 -4.43
N HIS A 85 6.16 -10.95 -3.15
CA HIS A 85 6.83 -10.31 -2.02
C HIS A 85 8.34 -10.50 -2.07
N THR A 86 8.79 -11.75 -2.13
CA THR A 86 10.22 -12.06 -2.19
C THR A 86 10.85 -11.57 -3.50
N PHE A 87 10.18 -11.76 -4.63
CA PHE A 87 10.68 -11.34 -5.94
C PHE A 87 10.90 -9.83 -6.02
N VAL A 88 9.92 -9.03 -5.61
CA VAL A 88 9.97 -7.56 -5.66
C VAL A 88 11.04 -7.04 -4.70
N ILE A 89 11.15 -7.61 -3.50
CA ILE A 89 12.15 -7.18 -2.51
C ILE A 89 13.57 -7.48 -3.00
N VAL A 90 13.84 -8.70 -3.46
CA VAL A 90 15.17 -9.08 -3.94
C VAL A 90 15.55 -8.29 -5.19
N ASN A 91 14.64 -8.14 -6.17
CA ASN A 91 14.92 -7.35 -7.37
C ASN A 91 15.17 -5.87 -7.04
N LEU A 92 14.41 -5.27 -6.13
CA LEU A 92 14.63 -3.87 -5.75
C LEU A 92 15.93 -3.72 -4.97
N LYS A 93 16.24 -4.63 -4.05
CA LYS A 93 17.52 -4.64 -3.35
C LYS A 93 18.68 -4.66 -4.37
N ASP A 94 18.70 -5.68 -5.23
CA ASP A 94 19.85 -5.93 -6.09
C ASP A 94 19.97 -4.91 -7.24
N LYS A 95 18.84 -4.44 -7.80
CA LYS A 95 18.87 -3.53 -8.97
C LYS A 95 18.88 -2.05 -8.61
N LEU A 96 18.26 -1.66 -7.49
CA LEU A 96 18.15 -0.26 -7.08
C LEU A 96 19.10 0.09 -5.95
N PHE A 97 19.06 -0.65 -4.83
CA PHE A 97 19.84 -0.31 -3.65
C PHE A 97 21.30 -0.74 -3.76
N ASP A 98 21.60 -1.86 -4.42
CA ASP A 98 23.00 -2.29 -4.65
C ASP A 98 23.66 -1.59 -5.85
N SER A 99 22.95 -0.68 -6.53
CA SER A 99 23.51 0.11 -7.63
C SER A 99 24.46 1.21 -7.10
N GLU A 100 25.67 1.27 -7.66
CA GLU A 100 26.66 2.32 -7.37
C GLU A 100 26.08 3.73 -7.55
N ALA A 101 25.16 3.92 -8.50
CA ALA A 101 24.52 5.21 -8.73
C ALA A 101 23.58 5.61 -7.58
N TYR A 102 22.86 4.67 -6.96
CA TYR A 102 22.04 4.98 -5.79
C TYR A 102 22.92 5.29 -4.58
N LYS A 103 23.98 4.49 -4.36
CA LYS A 103 24.97 4.70 -3.30
C LYS A 103 25.61 6.10 -3.39
N ASN A 104 26.09 6.48 -4.57
CA ASN A 104 26.72 7.79 -4.79
C ASN A 104 25.75 8.96 -4.59
N ASN A 105 24.50 8.83 -5.01
CA ASN A 105 23.49 9.88 -4.78
C ASN A 105 23.04 9.95 -3.31
N TYR A 106 23.03 8.83 -2.57
CA TYR A 106 22.75 8.81 -1.14
C TYR A 106 23.85 9.53 -0.35
N ILE A 107 25.12 9.27 -0.70
CA ILE A 107 26.28 9.97 -0.11
C ILE A 107 26.23 11.47 -0.45
N ASP A 108 25.93 11.85 -1.70
CA ASP A 108 25.77 13.27 -2.11
C ASP A 108 24.62 13.98 -1.38
N PHE A 109 23.54 13.26 -1.08
CA PHE A 109 22.42 13.81 -0.31
C PHE A 109 22.75 13.98 1.17
N LYS A 110 23.37 12.98 1.80
CA LYS A 110 23.80 13.03 3.21
C LYS A 110 24.93 14.03 3.42
N SER A 111 25.86 14.20 2.46
CA SER A 111 26.96 15.17 2.55
C SER A 111 26.47 16.62 2.53
N GLN A 112 25.29 16.89 1.93
CA GLN A 112 24.62 18.19 2.00
C GLN A 112 23.98 18.48 3.36
N GLN A 113 23.70 17.44 4.17
CA GLN A 113 23.04 17.57 5.47
C GLN A 113 24.02 17.41 6.64
N ILE A 114 25.06 16.60 6.47
CA ILE A 114 26.13 16.31 7.42
C ILE A 114 27.46 16.55 6.72
N ARG A 115 28.23 17.51 7.23
CA ARG A 115 29.54 17.89 6.68
C ARG A 115 30.51 16.71 6.85
N ASN A 116 31.17 16.28 5.77
CA ASN A 116 32.11 15.13 5.72
C ASN A 116 31.47 13.74 5.97
N PHE A 117 30.32 13.44 5.36
CA PHE A 117 29.77 12.08 5.39
C PHE A 117 30.53 11.15 4.42
N THR A 118 31.22 10.14 4.95
CA THR A 118 32.01 9.14 4.21
C THR A 118 31.26 7.80 4.11
N ASP A 119 31.63 6.94 3.16
CA ASP A 119 31.03 5.60 2.91
C ASP A 119 30.89 4.75 4.20
N ASP A 120 31.88 4.81 5.11
CA ASP A 120 31.89 4.10 6.39
C ASP A 120 30.83 4.54 7.41
N MET A 121 30.16 5.68 7.18
CA MET A 121 29.07 6.16 8.06
C MET A 121 27.67 5.77 7.57
N ILE A 122 27.57 5.04 6.45
CA ILE A 122 26.29 4.55 5.94
C ILE A 122 25.74 3.49 6.90
N LYS A 123 24.80 3.88 7.76
CA LYS A 123 24.01 2.91 8.51
C LYS A 123 23.11 2.15 7.53
N ALA A 124 23.36 0.85 7.39
CA ALA A 124 22.53 -0.05 6.58
C ALA A 124 21.03 0.07 6.92
N SER A 125 20.70 0.32 8.20
CA SER A 125 19.33 0.54 8.65
C SER A 125 18.65 1.77 8.02
N GLU A 126 19.39 2.86 7.79
CA GLU A 126 18.86 4.08 7.16
C GLU A 126 18.83 3.95 5.63
N TYR A 127 19.81 3.24 5.06
CA TYR A 127 19.93 3.03 3.62
C TYR A 127 18.83 2.13 3.06
N TYR A 128 18.58 1.00 3.73
CA TYR A 128 17.52 0.06 3.36
C TYR A 128 16.16 0.40 3.99
N ALA A 129 16.03 1.55 4.66
CA ALA A 129 14.77 1.96 5.28
C ALA A 129 13.58 1.95 4.28
N PRO A 130 13.70 2.48 3.05
CA PRO A 130 12.59 2.46 2.10
C PRO A 130 12.23 1.04 1.63
N LEU A 131 13.22 0.15 1.50
CA LEU A 131 13.01 -1.26 1.18
C LEU A 131 12.31 -2.00 2.34
N ASN A 132 12.70 -1.70 3.57
CA ASN A 132 12.07 -2.26 4.76
C ASN A 132 10.62 -1.80 4.90
N VAL A 133 10.33 -0.52 4.64
CA VAL A 133 8.96 0.03 4.61
C VAL A 133 8.11 -0.74 3.58
N LEU A 134 8.64 -0.92 2.37
CA LEU A 134 7.94 -1.68 1.33
C LEU A 134 7.68 -3.14 1.74
N SER A 135 8.68 -3.79 2.35
CA SER A 135 8.54 -5.16 2.85
C SER A 135 7.46 -5.29 3.92
N VAL A 136 7.43 -4.37 4.89
CA VAL A 136 6.41 -4.33 5.95
C VAL A 136 5.02 -4.10 5.35
N PHE A 137 4.87 -3.15 4.42
CA PHE A 137 3.58 -2.87 3.76
C PHE A 137 3.06 -4.07 2.96
N LEU A 138 3.93 -4.75 2.21
CA LEU A 138 3.58 -5.97 1.47
C LEU A 138 3.11 -7.06 2.44
N ASN A 139 3.89 -7.32 3.51
CA ASN A 139 3.56 -8.34 4.49
C ASN A 139 2.22 -8.06 5.19
N VAL A 140 1.99 -6.81 5.63
CA VAL A 140 0.72 -6.38 6.22
C VAL A 140 -0.44 -6.55 5.23
N SER A 141 -0.24 -6.22 3.96
CA SER A 141 -1.28 -6.36 2.92
C SER A 141 -1.64 -7.83 2.66
N ILE A 142 -0.65 -8.74 2.69
CA ILE A 142 -0.86 -10.18 2.58
C ILE A 142 -1.68 -10.68 3.78
N TRP A 143 -1.24 -10.38 5.00
CA TRP A 143 -1.97 -10.76 6.21
C TRP A 143 -3.40 -10.24 6.21
N LEU A 144 -3.58 -8.97 5.85
CA LEU A 144 -4.90 -8.35 5.77
C LEU A 144 -5.78 -9.02 4.72
N SER A 145 -5.25 -9.37 3.53
CA SER A 145 -6.02 -10.08 2.50
C SER A 145 -6.49 -11.47 2.92
N ILE A 146 -5.62 -12.24 3.59
CA ILE A 146 -5.96 -13.58 4.08
C ILE A 146 -7.00 -13.49 5.21
N ILE A 147 -6.79 -12.58 6.17
CA ILE A 147 -7.72 -12.35 7.28
C ILE A 147 -9.09 -11.92 6.74
N THR A 148 -9.12 -10.99 5.77
CA THR A 148 -10.35 -10.52 5.14
C THR A 148 -11.09 -11.63 4.41
N ALA A 149 -10.39 -12.52 3.72
CA ALA A 149 -11.00 -13.69 3.09
C ALA A 149 -11.59 -14.65 4.13
N VAL A 150 -10.84 -14.97 5.20
CA VAL A 150 -11.34 -15.83 6.29
C VAL A 150 -12.57 -15.21 6.96
N ILE A 151 -12.56 -13.90 7.20
CA ILE A 151 -13.70 -13.17 7.77
C ILE A 151 -14.91 -13.20 6.83
N GLN A 152 -14.71 -13.00 5.52
CA GLN A 152 -15.78 -13.13 4.52
C GLN A 152 -16.37 -14.53 4.46
N PHE A 153 -15.54 -15.56 4.65
CA PHE A 153 -16.00 -16.93 4.68
C PHE A 153 -16.63 -17.33 6.01
N THR A 154 -16.27 -16.72 7.13
CA THR A 154 -16.81 -17.10 8.45
C THR A 154 -18.00 -16.22 8.82
N LEU A 155 -17.77 -14.91 8.95
CA LEU A 155 -18.78 -13.93 9.33
C LEU A 155 -19.79 -13.68 8.20
N GLY A 156 -19.44 -13.96 6.95
CA GLY A 156 -20.36 -13.82 5.82
C GLY A 156 -21.49 -14.85 5.76
N PHE A 157 -21.51 -15.89 6.61
CA PHE A 157 -22.67 -16.80 6.77
C PHE A 157 -23.57 -16.44 7.95
N TYR A 158 -23.15 -15.51 8.81
CA TYR A 158 -23.96 -15.12 9.95
C TYR A 158 -25.07 -14.17 9.49
N ASP A 159 -26.33 -14.57 9.70
CA ASP A 159 -27.55 -13.91 9.20
C ASP A 159 -27.83 -12.60 9.96
N ASN A 160 -26.96 -11.61 9.77
CA ASN A 160 -27.06 -10.30 10.38
C ASN A 160 -26.50 -9.22 9.44
N SER A 161 -27.33 -8.24 9.09
CA SER A 161 -26.98 -7.12 8.22
C SER A 161 -25.78 -6.32 8.71
N TYR A 162 -25.60 -6.20 10.03
CA TYR A 162 -24.43 -5.52 10.62
C TYR A 162 -23.12 -6.26 10.33
N THR A 163 -23.15 -7.59 10.32
CA THR A 163 -22.00 -8.42 10.01
C THR A 163 -21.59 -8.29 8.54
N ALA A 164 -22.56 -8.25 7.62
CA ALA A 164 -22.31 -8.02 6.21
C ALA A 164 -21.69 -6.63 5.94
N LEU A 165 -22.18 -5.59 6.63
CA LEU A 165 -21.60 -4.24 6.55
C LEU A 165 -20.16 -4.18 7.06
N PHE A 166 -19.88 -4.81 8.21
CA PHE A 166 -18.52 -4.91 8.73
C PHE A 166 -17.60 -5.65 7.75
N CYS A 167 -18.11 -6.71 7.12
CA CYS A 167 -17.34 -7.49 6.17
C CYS A 167 -17.02 -6.71 4.88
N MET A 168 -17.96 -5.88 4.41
CA MET A 168 -17.74 -4.94 3.30
C MET A 168 -16.75 -3.83 3.68
N TYR A 169 -16.82 -3.31 4.91
CA TYR A 169 -15.83 -2.35 5.42
C TYR A 169 -14.42 -2.93 5.38
N LEU A 170 -14.25 -4.15 5.87
CA LEU A 170 -12.95 -4.81 5.89
C LEU A 170 -12.42 -5.11 4.48
N ALA A 171 -13.31 -5.49 3.56
CA ALA A 171 -12.99 -5.63 2.14
C ALA A 171 -12.45 -4.33 1.54
N LEU A 172 -13.15 -3.21 1.78
CA LEU A 172 -12.75 -1.89 1.32
C LEU A 172 -11.40 -1.47 1.90
N LEU A 173 -11.19 -1.66 3.21
CA LEU A 173 -9.94 -1.37 3.89
C LEU A 173 -8.78 -2.15 3.26
N THR A 174 -8.98 -3.43 2.97
CA THR A 174 -7.99 -4.30 2.34
C THR A 174 -7.62 -3.79 0.95
N VAL A 175 -8.62 -3.44 0.12
CA VAL A 175 -8.39 -2.88 -1.22
C VAL A 175 -7.58 -1.58 -1.15
N LEU A 176 -7.88 -0.69 -0.20
CA LEU A 176 -7.13 0.55 -0.03
C LEU A 176 -5.67 0.28 0.35
N PHE A 177 -5.41 -0.67 1.25
CA PHE A 177 -4.04 -1.09 1.59
C PHE A 177 -3.29 -1.66 0.39
N LEU A 178 -3.95 -2.53 -0.38
CA LEU A 178 -3.41 -3.11 -1.61
C LEU A 178 -3.03 -2.02 -2.63
N LEU A 179 -3.93 -1.06 -2.88
CA LEU A 179 -3.68 0.04 -3.81
C LEU A 179 -2.48 0.90 -3.37
N ASN A 180 -2.36 1.20 -2.08
CA ASN A 180 -1.21 1.92 -1.55
C ASN A 180 0.09 1.14 -1.73
N CYS A 181 0.07 -0.17 -1.49
CA CYS A 181 1.20 -1.04 -1.76
C CYS A 181 1.62 -0.99 -3.24
N LEU A 182 0.67 -1.06 -4.17
CA LEU A 182 0.95 -0.95 -5.62
C LEU A 182 1.58 0.41 -5.99
N ILE A 183 1.07 1.50 -5.43
CA ILE A 183 1.62 2.84 -5.66
C ILE A 183 3.05 2.93 -5.15
N LEU A 184 3.34 2.38 -3.97
CA LEU A 184 4.68 2.38 -3.39
C LEU A 184 5.67 1.59 -4.25
N ILE A 185 5.29 0.40 -4.74
CA ILE A 185 6.11 -0.37 -5.69
C ILE A 185 6.38 0.45 -6.95
N ARG A 186 5.34 1.07 -7.53
CA ARG A 186 5.47 1.87 -8.75
C ARG A 186 6.39 3.08 -8.56
N CYS A 187 6.33 3.75 -7.41
CA CYS A 187 7.24 4.84 -7.09
C CYS A 187 8.70 4.37 -7.02
N ASN A 188 8.97 3.24 -6.36
CA ASN A 188 10.32 2.68 -6.29
C ASN A 188 10.87 2.30 -7.68
N ILE A 189 10.05 1.66 -8.53
CA ILE A 189 10.44 1.34 -9.92
C ILE A 189 10.71 2.61 -10.74
N LYS A 190 9.89 3.65 -10.59
CA LYS A 190 10.10 4.92 -11.30
C LYS A 190 11.43 5.58 -10.95
N VAL A 191 11.82 5.52 -9.67
CA VAL A 191 13.14 5.99 -9.22
C VAL A 191 14.25 5.18 -9.89
N TRP A 192 14.14 3.85 -9.86
CA TRP A 192 15.10 2.96 -10.50
C TRP A 192 15.29 3.29 -11.98
N LEU A 193 14.20 3.38 -12.75
CA LEU A 193 14.26 3.72 -14.17
C LEU A 193 14.90 5.10 -14.43
N THR A 194 14.65 6.06 -13.55
CA THR A 194 15.22 7.42 -13.69
C THR A 194 16.73 7.42 -13.44
N LEU A 195 17.20 6.61 -12.49
CA LEU A 195 18.63 6.45 -12.20
C LEU A 195 19.35 5.73 -13.34
N GLU A 196 18.74 4.68 -13.89
CA GLU A 196 19.28 3.95 -15.02
C GLU A 196 19.40 4.84 -16.27
N GLN A 197 18.40 5.70 -16.54
CA GLN A 197 18.47 6.70 -17.60
C GLN A 197 19.59 7.73 -17.41
N LYS A 198 19.95 8.07 -16.16
CA LYS A 198 21.05 8.99 -15.86
C LYS A 198 22.42 8.33 -16.05
N ASN A 199 22.51 6.99 -15.91
CA ASN A 199 23.74 6.22 -16.10
C ASN A 199 24.05 5.87 -17.56
N LYS A 200 23.12 6.09 -18.51
CA LYS A 200 23.44 5.91 -19.92
C LYS A 200 24.41 7.00 -20.38
N PRO A 201 25.61 6.64 -20.90
CA PRO A 201 26.49 7.63 -21.52
C PRO A 201 25.74 8.26 -22.71
N LYS A 202 25.84 9.58 -22.81
CA LYS A 202 25.39 10.32 -24.00
C LYS A 202 26.26 9.97 -25.20
#